data_AF-A0A9P6XRS7-F1
#
_entry.id   AF-A0A9P6XRS7-F1
#
_cell.length_a   1.000
_cell.length_b   1.000
_cell.length_c   1.000
_cell.angle_alpha   90.00
_cell.angle_beta   90.00
_cell.angle_gamma   90.00
#
_symmetry.space_group_name_H-M   'P 1'
#
loop_
_entity.id
_entity.type
_entity.pdbx_description
1 polymer ?
#
loop_
_entity_poly.entity_id
_entity_poly.type
_entity_poly.pdbx_seq_one_letter_code
_entity_poly.pdbx_strand_id
1 'polypeptide(L)'
;MLELGQPMHAYDLGTLQGSIAVRRSRAGETLKLLDGRDAALDDSFLVVTAADRAVGLAGRMGGFDPRVTDATTAVFLEAAHFAPAAIMGPWRRSGTAAHRHRIRHPTGAGPGRRHAGSGHRGRA
;
A
#
# COMPACT_ATOMS: atom_id res chain seq x y z
N MET A 1 -9.46 -8.10 -6.84
CA MET A 1 -8.14 -8.21 -6.16
C MET A 1 -7.41 -9.52 -6.49
N LEU A 2 -8.05 -10.69 -6.39
CA LEU A 2 -7.40 -12.00 -6.59
C LEU A 2 -7.12 -12.37 -8.06
N GLU A 3 -7.88 -11.81 -9.00
CA GLU A 3 -7.73 -12.11 -10.44
C GLU A 3 -6.60 -11.30 -11.10
N LEU A 4 -6.45 -10.03 -10.75
CA LEU A 4 -5.45 -9.11 -11.35
C LEU A 4 -4.31 -8.73 -10.39
N GLY A 5 -4.38 -9.14 -9.12
CA GLY A 5 -3.40 -8.77 -8.10
C GLY A 5 -3.39 -7.28 -7.70
N GLN A 6 -4.24 -6.46 -8.31
CA GLN A 6 -4.38 -5.02 -8.05
C GLN A 6 -5.14 -4.81 -6.72
N PRO A 7 -4.51 -4.18 -5.70
CA PRO A 7 -5.21 -3.75 -4.51
C PRO A 7 -6.29 -2.73 -4.84
N MET A 8 -7.48 -2.94 -4.31
CA MET A 8 -8.58 -1.99 -4.42
C MET A 8 -9.10 -1.68 -3.02
N HIS A 9 -9.57 -0.46 -2.84
CA HIS A 9 -10.25 -0.03 -1.62
C HIS A 9 -11.62 0.54 -1.96
N ALA A 10 -12.61 0.25 -1.12
CA ALA A 10 -13.96 0.75 -1.25
C ALA A 10 -14.25 1.71 -0.09
N TYR A 11 -14.68 2.91 -0.41
CA TYR A 11 -15.11 3.92 0.56
C TYR A 11 -16.60 4.18 0.41
N ASP A 12 -17.29 4.46 1.52
CA ASP A 12 -18.66 4.94 1.49
C ASP A 12 -18.70 6.36 0.90
N LEU A 13 -19.33 6.51 -0.27
CA LEU A 13 -19.36 7.79 -0.98
C LEU A 13 -20.14 8.86 -0.19
N GLY A 14 -21.12 8.48 0.61
CA GLY A 14 -21.91 9.41 1.42
C GLY A 14 -21.13 10.03 2.57
N THR A 15 -20.02 9.42 2.96
CA THR A 15 -19.13 9.91 4.03
C THR A 15 -17.98 10.77 3.52
N LEU A 16 -17.63 10.63 2.23
CA LEU A 16 -16.55 11.38 1.62
C LEU A 16 -16.99 12.82 1.34
N GLN A 17 -16.07 13.76 1.57
CA GLN A 17 -16.32 15.19 1.34
C GLN A 17 -15.25 15.78 0.42
N GLY A 18 -15.69 16.59 -0.53
CA GLY A 18 -14.81 17.32 -1.44
C GLY A 18 -13.98 16.42 -2.36
N SER A 19 -12.84 16.96 -2.82
CA SER A 19 -11.98 16.28 -3.79
C SER A 19 -11.15 15.18 -3.12
N ILE A 20 -11.03 14.05 -3.81
CA ILE A 20 -10.11 12.98 -3.44
C ILE A 20 -8.72 13.28 -3.98
N ALA A 21 -7.70 13.21 -3.13
CA ALA A 21 -6.31 13.42 -3.49
C ALA A 21 -5.38 12.49 -2.71
N VAL A 22 -4.17 12.28 -3.22
CA VAL A 22 -3.10 11.57 -2.52
C VAL A 22 -2.00 12.57 -2.17
N ARG A 23 -1.57 12.57 -0.91
CA ARG A 23 -0.44 13.38 -0.46
C ARG A 23 0.40 12.66 0.58
N ARG A 24 1.56 13.23 0.91
CA ARG A 24 2.28 12.85 2.13
C ARG A 24 1.46 13.27 3.35
N SER A 25 1.50 12.45 4.40
CA SER A 25 0.99 12.83 5.70
C SER A 25 1.80 13.97 6.29
N ARG A 26 1.21 14.66 7.27
CA ARG A 26 1.85 15.69 8.06
C ARG A 26 2.39 15.06 9.35
N ALA A 27 3.48 15.59 9.88
CA ALA A 27 4.02 15.11 11.15
C ALA A 27 3.00 15.31 12.29
N GLY A 28 2.69 14.23 13.00
CA GLY A 28 1.67 14.23 14.06
C GLY A 28 0.22 14.14 13.56
N GLU A 29 0.01 13.94 12.25
CA GLU A 29 -1.32 13.68 11.71
C GLU A 29 -1.84 12.33 12.21
N THR A 30 -3.08 12.28 12.67
CA THR A 30 -3.70 11.06 13.19
C THR A 30 -4.74 10.53 12.23
N LEU A 31 -4.74 9.22 12.00
CA LEU A 31 -5.75 8.53 11.22
C LEU A 31 -6.26 7.31 11.98
N LYS A 32 -7.57 7.27 12.26
CA LYS A 32 -8.22 6.07 12.76
C LYS A 32 -8.37 5.06 11.63
N LEU A 33 -7.81 3.87 11.82
CA LEU A 33 -7.81 2.80 10.83
C LEU A 33 -9.01 1.87 11.00
N LEU A 34 -9.29 1.05 9.98
CA LEU A 34 -10.39 0.08 10.00
C LEU A 34 -10.36 -0.91 11.16
N ASP A 35 -9.19 -1.20 11.73
CA ASP A 35 -9.04 -2.05 12.92
C ASP A 35 -9.38 -1.32 14.23
N GLY A 36 -9.80 -0.06 14.15
CA GLY A 36 -10.20 0.79 15.27
C GLY A 36 -9.04 1.50 15.96
N ARG A 37 -7.78 1.27 15.55
CA ARG A 37 -6.60 1.90 16.15
C ARG A 37 -6.34 3.27 15.55
N ASP A 38 -5.88 4.20 16.38
CA ASP A 38 -5.36 5.48 15.92
C ASP A 38 -3.89 5.35 15.52
N ALA A 39 -3.59 5.63 14.26
CA ALA A 39 -2.23 5.68 13.75
C ALA A 39 -1.72 7.11 13.78
N ALA A 40 -0.65 7.35 14.55
CA ALA A 40 0.13 8.58 14.46
C ALA A 40 1.07 8.50 13.25
N LEU A 41 0.95 9.47 12.34
CA LEU A 41 1.68 9.51 11.08
C LEU A 41 2.79 10.57 11.16
N ASP A 42 3.93 10.26 10.57
CA ASP A 42 4.99 11.22 10.27
C ASP A 42 4.93 11.65 8.79
N ASP A 43 5.85 12.49 8.30
CA ASP A 43 5.86 12.98 6.91
C ASP A 43 6.27 11.93 5.85
N SER A 44 6.53 10.69 6.28
CA SER A 44 7.01 9.63 5.43
C SER A 44 5.89 8.76 4.87
N PHE A 45 4.69 8.78 5.46
CA PHE A 45 3.55 8.02 4.95
C PHE A 45 2.86 8.75 3.79
N LEU A 46 2.21 7.96 2.93
CA LEU A 46 1.26 8.45 1.95
C LEU A 46 -0.16 8.20 2.46
N VAL A 47 -1.02 9.20 2.29
CA VAL A 47 -2.42 9.16 2.68
C VAL A 47 -3.31 9.50 1.49
N VAL A 48 -4.43 8.79 1.41
CA VAL A 48 -5.58 9.19 0.60
C VAL A 48 -6.36 10.20 1.43
N THR A 49 -6.78 11.30 0.81
CA THR A 49 -7.47 12.40 1.46
C THR A 49 -8.78 12.71 0.77
N ALA A 50 -9.75 13.21 1.54
CA ALA A 50 -10.99 13.82 1.07
C ALA A 50 -11.10 15.21 1.70
N ALA A 51 -11.18 16.26 0.88
CA ALA A 51 -11.13 17.66 1.34
C ALA A 51 -9.93 17.92 2.30
N ASP A 52 -8.74 17.43 1.92
CA ASP A 52 -7.48 17.50 2.68
C ASP A 52 -7.43 16.75 4.02
N ARG A 53 -8.51 16.05 4.41
CA ARG A 53 -8.51 15.14 5.57
C ARG A 53 -8.09 13.74 5.17
N ALA A 54 -7.19 13.12 5.93
CA ALA A 54 -6.81 11.73 5.70
C ALA A 54 -8.00 10.79 5.88
N VAL A 55 -8.26 9.96 4.88
CA VAL A 55 -9.35 8.97 4.84
C VAL A 55 -8.84 7.55 4.66
N GLY A 56 -7.54 7.38 4.38
CA GLY A 56 -6.91 6.08 4.22
C GLY A 56 -5.40 6.16 4.18
N LEU A 57 -4.75 5.09 4.62
CA LEU A 57 -3.31 4.92 4.57
C LEU A 57 -2.94 4.17 3.29
N ALA A 58 -2.39 4.92 2.33
CA ALA A 58 -2.26 4.53 0.93
C ALA A 58 -1.52 3.19 0.78
N GLY A 59 -2.19 2.18 0.20
CA GLY A 59 -1.59 0.86 -0.06
C GLY A 59 -1.51 -0.08 1.15
N ARG A 60 -2.13 0.25 2.29
CA ARG A 60 -2.27 -0.68 3.44
C ARG A 60 -3.67 -0.83 3.94
N MET A 61 -4.31 0.27 4.36
CA MET A 61 -5.54 0.19 5.13
C MET A 61 -6.36 1.46 4.99
N GLY A 62 -7.67 1.30 4.76
CA GLY A 62 -8.61 2.40 4.79
C GLY A 62 -8.75 3.02 6.18
N GLY A 63 -9.31 4.22 6.22
CA GLY A 63 -9.75 4.86 7.43
C GLY A 63 -11.03 4.23 7.97
N PHE A 64 -11.27 4.43 9.26
CA PHE A 64 -12.46 3.92 9.94
C PHE A 64 -13.72 4.65 9.49
N ASP A 65 -13.67 5.97 9.37
CA ASP A 65 -14.84 6.81 9.10
C ASP A 65 -15.47 6.56 7.72
N PRO A 66 -14.69 6.47 6.62
CA PRO A 66 -15.26 6.27 5.29
C PRO A 66 -15.49 4.80 4.94
N ARG A 67 -15.59 3.91 5.94
CA ARG A 67 -15.74 2.48 5.71
C ARG A 67 -17.12 2.17 5.13
N VAL A 68 -17.17 1.21 4.21
CA VAL A 68 -18.44 0.63 3.78
C VAL A 68 -19.10 -0.10 4.95
N THR A 69 -20.40 0.12 5.12
CA THR A 69 -21.25 -0.52 6.13
C THR A 69 -22.52 -1.05 5.47
N ASP A 70 -23.37 -1.75 6.22
CA ASP A 70 -24.66 -2.24 5.72
C ASP A 70 -25.62 -1.11 5.31
N ALA A 71 -25.38 0.12 5.79
CA ALA A 71 -26.15 1.31 5.41
C ALA A 71 -25.63 2.00 4.14
N THR A 72 -24.47 1.60 3.61
CA THR A 72 -23.84 2.26 2.46
C THR A 72 -24.64 2.00 1.19
N THR A 73 -25.14 3.07 0.57
CA THR A 73 -25.93 3.00 -0.68
C THR A 73 -25.13 3.31 -1.93
N ALA A 74 -23.97 3.95 -1.80
CA ALA A 74 -23.08 4.31 -2.89
C ALA A 74 -21.62 4.21 -2.46
N VAL A 75 -20.75 3.77 -3.37
CA VAL A 75 -19.35 3.45 -3.08
C VAL A 75 -18.41 4.20 -4.03
N PHE A 76 -17.32 4.76 -3.50
CA PHE A 76 -16.17 5.18 -4.27
C PHE A 76 -15.12 4.06 -4.28
N LEU A 77 -14.76 3.57 -5.46
CA LEU A 77 -13.75 2.53 -5.63
C LEU A 77 -12.39 3.16 -5.99
N GLU A 78 -11.43 3.00 -5.09
CA GLU A 78 -10.03 3.34 -5.32
C GLU A 78 -9.29 2.13 -5.92
N ALA A 79 -8.68 2.35 -7.09
CA ALA A 79 -7.75 1.43 -7.73
C ALA A 79 -6.45 2.17 -8.05
N ALA A 80 -5.62 2.37 -7.03
CA ALA A 80 -4.39 3.15 -7.14
C ALA A 80 -3.15 2.25 -7.18
N HIS A 81 -2.18 2.63 -8.02
CA HIS A 81 -0.87 2.00 -8.07
C HIS A 81 0.18 2.91 -7.43
N PHE A 82 0.63 2.54 -6.23
CA PHE A 82 1.68 3.28 -5.53
C PHE A 82 3.04 2.66 -5.80
N ALA A 83 4.04 3.50 -6.11
CA ALA A 83 5.42 3.06 -6.25
C ALA A 83 5.86 2.35 -4.95
N PRO A 84 6.42 1.12 -5.01
CA PRO A 84 6.79 0.37 -3.80
C PRO A 84 7.72 1.15 -2.86
N ALA A 85 8.67 1.89 -3.43
CA ALA A 85 9.59 2.73 -2.66
C ALA A 85 8.88 3.81 -1.83
N ALA A 86 7.73 4.32 -2.31
CA ALA A 86 6.98 5.38 -1.65
C ALA A 86 6.17 4.90 -0.44
N ILE A 87 5.86 3.59 -0.36
CA ILE A 87 5.04 3.04 0.72
C ILE A 87 5.84 2.10 1.64
N MET A 88 6.89 1.42 1.15
CA MET A 88 7.57 0.34 1.88
C MET A 88 8.39 0.77 3.10
N GLY A 89 9.05 1.93 3.07
CA GLY A 89 9.88 2.41 4.19
C GLY A 89 9.08 2.60 5.48
N PRO A 90 8.01 3.43 5.45
CA PRO A 90 7.13 3.66 6.59
C PRO A 90 6.51 2.36 7.14
N TRP A 91 6.10 1.43 6.26
CA TRP A 91 5.53 0.14 6.68
C TRP A 91 6.47 -0.69 7.54
N ARG A 92 7.76 -0.73 7.20
CA ARG A 92 8.74 -1.54 7.93
C ARG A 92 8.96 -1.00 9.34
N ARG A 93 8.90 0.32 9.52
CA ARG A 93 9.07 0.96 10.83
C ARG A 93 7.87 0.76 11.74
N SER A 94 6.66 0.64 11.19
CA SER A 94 5.42 0.60 11.98
C SER A 94 5.10 -0.76 12.63
N GLY A 95 5.97 -1.78 12.52
CA GLY A 95 5.91 -3.06 13.26
C GLY A 95 4.71 -3.99 12.96
N THR A 96 3.74 -3.55 12.17
CA THR A 96 2.47 -4.25 11.91
C THR A 96 2.58 -5.06 10.61
N ALA A 97 2.19 -6.33 10.61
CA ALA A 97 2.15 -7.12 9.37
C ALA A 97 1.04 -6.58 8.45
N ALA A 98 1.39 -6.07 7.27
CA ALA A 98 0.42 -5.71 6.24
C ALA A 98 0.07 -6.95 5.40
N HIS A 99 -1.20 -7.11 5.00
CA HIS A 99 -1.59 -8.13 4.02
C HIS A 99 -0.97 -7.78 2.67
N ARG A 100 0.21 -8.34 2.38
CA ARG A 100 0.97 -8.08 1.16
C ARG A 100 0.46 -8.95 0.02
N HIS A 101 -0.17 -8.36 -0.99
CA HIS A 101 -0.25 -8.98 -2.32
C HIS A 101 0.94 -8.53 -3.15
N ARG A 102 1.91 -9.44 -3.34
CA ARG A 102 3.06 -9.26 -4.24
C ARG A 102 2.62 -9.71 -5.63
N ILE A 103 2.50 -8.79 -6.58
CA ILE A 103 2.38 -9.13 -8.00
C ILE A 103 3.74 -9.71 -8.45
N ARG A 104 3.76 -10.98 -8.84
CA ARG A 104 4.86 -11.57 -9.60
C ARG A 104 4.53 -11.37 -11.08
N HIS A 105 5.27 -10.49 -11.75
CA HIS A 105 5.23 -10.43 -13.22
C HIS A 105 5.73 -11.77 -13.79
N PRO A 106 5.01 -12.40 -14.73
CA PRO A 106 5.52 -13.56 -15.45
C PRO A 106 6.38 -13.05 -16.61
N THR A 107 7.65 -12.78 -16.34
CA THR A 107 8.68 -12.81 -17.37
C THR A 107 9.75 -13.76 -16.89
N GLY A 108 9.74 -14.97 -17.47
CA GLY A 108 10.72 -16.00 -17.21
C GLY A 108 12.09 -15.63 -17.75
N ALA A 109 13.11 -15.95 -16.97
CA ALA A 109 14.39 -16.54 -17.40
C ALA A 109 15.28 -16.59 -16.16
N GLY A 110 15.31 -17.73 -15.48
CA GLY A 110 16.40 -18.03 -14.57
C GLY A 110 17.60 -18.51 -15.39
N PRO A 111 18.80 -17.94 -15.26
CA PRO A 111 20.00 -18.64 -15.68
C PRO A 111 20.37 -19.63 -14.58
N GLY A 112 20.38 -20.90 -14.96
CA GLY A 112 20.56 -22.04 -14.08
C GLY A 112 21.92 -22.05 -13.36
N ARG A 113 21.91 -22.64 -12.16
CA ARG A 113 23.10 -23.18 -11.51
C ARG A 113 23.37 -24.57 -12.08
N ARG A 114 24.57 -24.84 -12.61
CA ARG A 114 25.35 -26.10 -12.49
C ARG A 114 26.83 -25.72 -12.73
N HIS A 115 27.65 -25.69 -11.69
CA HIS A 115 28.55 -26.74 -11.16
C HIS A 115 30.00 -26.59 -11.65
N ALA A 116 30.92 -26.72 -10.68
CA ALA A 116 32.36 -26.54 -10.77
C ALA A 116 33.07 -27.65 -11.56
N GLY A 117 34.23 -27.30 -12.13
CA GLY A 117 35.22 -28.22 -12.69
C GLY A 117 36.56 -27.51 -12.82
N SER A 118 37.54 -27.98 -12.06
CA SER A 118 38.92 -27.51 -11.91
C SER A 118 39.76 -27.51 -13.19
N GLY A 119 40.79 -26.67 -13.25
CA GLY A 119 42.07 -27.11 -13.79
C GLY A 119 42.92 -26.09 -14.56
N HIS A 120 44.07 -25.78 -13.94
CA HIS A 120 45.39 -25.65 -14.56
C HIS A 120 45.96 -24.26 -14.94
N ARG A 121 47.28 -24.22 -14.77
CA ARG A 121 48.21 -23.10 -14.51
C ARG A 121 48.93 -22.61 -15.78
N GLY A 122 49.56 -21.44 -15.64
CA GLY A 122 50.69 -20.92 -16.46
C GLY A 122 50.45 -19.44 -16.78
N ARG A 123 51.19 -18.41 -16.29
CA ARG A 123 52.64 -18.13 -16.39
C ARG A 123 53.17 -18.50 -17.79
N ALA A 124 53.74 -17.63 -18.60
CA ALA A 124 54.35 -16.30 -18.41
C ALA A 124 54.11 -15.45 -19.67
#